data_AF-A0AAD5SDD4-F1
#
_entry.id   AF-A0AAD5SDD4-F1
#
_cell.length_a   1.000
_cell.length_b   1.000
_cell.length_c   1.000
_cell.angle_alpha   90.00
_cell.angle_beta   90.00
_cell.angle_gamma   90.00
#
_symmetry.space_group_name_H-M   'P 1'
#
loop_
_entity.id
_entity.type
_entity.pdbx_description
1 polymer ?
#
loop_
_entity_poly.entity_id
_entity_poly.type
_entity_poly.pdbx_seq_one_letter_code
_entity_poly.pdbx_strand_id
1 'polypeptide(L)'
;MTDLAADYLETYSRLCEEKKAFNIRSLRSTLENSIASGTYPEHFKLNGNSTELCHTRINDDYLEIIVTPMRGGGFLRLLDLSYNHIGDRGAKLIGDLLKDDVQLEVLNLVSNNIGSEGAGAIARALHVNDKLHTLNIGDNPLTDDGGMHFAEMLQINTTLRTLHLPHTSLRSTSLIAFSTVLRNNTSLQTLNIANNATHSSSLSQSLQNDTMMHISRMMCLNYTLRNIELAKMGITDWICVEYLSKAIRTNMRLTSLDLSCNRISRDGGVAIFKSIHKHPSLAILKLSNCAVQDEGAEAAAEMIGNNFTLKSLYMDHNAITGKGLIALANSFSKNMSLKQITLWGNKWDTPACEAWTSLLGGPIYSTSYGDDLSGYVSKPGAPFPPNGRKLVMEHAQLSAFKHDAETQAKDHKAQGHPSATSLRLASLQEAATKVPPRLRESDVDVVFYCVEEVLNVAQRELEGDAT
;
A
#
# COMPACT_ATOMS: atom_id res chain seq x y z
N MET A 1 14.97 35.41 -11.00
CA MET A 1 14.55 34.00 -11.12
C MET A 1 15.33 33.12 -10.14
N THR A 2 16.67 33.13 -10.12
CA THR A 2 17.48 32.58 -9.00
C THR A 2 17.26 33.27 -7.65
N ASP A 3 16.69 34.49 -7.65
CA ASP A 3 16.32 35.26 -6.45
C ASP A 3 15.50 34.50 -5.43
N LEU A 4 14.42 33.82 -5.83
CA LEU A 4 13.45 33.29 -4.86
C LEU A 4 14.05 32.28 -3.87
N ALA A 5 14.99 31.44 -4.32
CA ALA A 5 15.66 30.48 -3.45
C ALA A 5 16.68 31.17 -2.53
N ALA A 6 17.35 32.21 -3.02
CA ALA A 6 18.28 33.02 -2.23
C ALA A 6 17.52 33.85 -1.19
N ASP A 7 16.44 34.52 -1.58
CA ASP A 7 15.55 35.29 -0.71
C ASP A 7 14.94 34.42 0.40
N TYR A 8 14.52 33.20 0.03
CA TYR A 8 14.06 32.22 1.00
C TYR A 8 15.17 31.89 2.00
N LEU A 9 16.37 31.54 1.52
CA LEU A 9 17.48 31.13 2.38
C LEU A 9 17.95 32.26 3.31
N GLU A 10 17.99 33.49 2.81
CA GLU A 10 18.31 34.68 3.60
C GLU A 10 17.28 34.90 4.70
N THR A 11 15.99 34.92 4.35
CA THR A 11 14.90 35.13 5.30
C THR A 11 14.83 34.00 6.34
N TYR A 12 14.99 32.74 5.90
CA TYR A 12 15.04 31.57 6.77
C TYR A 12 16.21 31.66 7.76
N SER A 13 17.41 31.98 7.27
CA SER A 13 18.61 32.09 8.12
C SER A 13 18.45 33.20 9.16
N ARG A 14 17.96 34.37 8.75
CA ARG A 14 17.66 35.48 9.65
C ARG A 14 16.65 35.10 10.73
N LEU A 15 15.54 34.45 10.36
CA LEU A 15 14.51 34.03 11.32
C LEU A 15 15.02 32.94 12.28
N CYS A 16 15.87 32.02 11.82
CA CYS A 16 16.53 31.06 12.70
C CYS A 16 17.40 31.75 13.75
N GLU A 17 18.17 32.77 13.36
CA GLU A 17 19.01 33.54 14.28
C GLU A 17 18.16 34.35 15.29
N GLU A 18 17.16 35.08 14.80
CA GLU A 18 16.26 35.91 15.63
C GLU A 18 15.51 35.08 16.67
N LYS A 19 14.98 33.92 16.28
CA LYS A 19 14.22 33.04 17.17
C LYS A 19 15.10 32.01 17.90
N LYS A 20 16.43 32.06 17.74
CA LYS A 20 17.39 31.08 18.30
C LYS A 20 17.00 29.63 17.96
N ALA A 21 16.48 29.44 16.77
CA ALA A 21 16.02 28.16 16.28
C ALA A 21 17.18 27.39 15.62
N PHE A 22 17.19 26.06 15.74
CA PHE A 22 18.20 25.25 15.05
C PHE A 22 18.05 25.38 13.53
N ASN A 23 19.13 25.20 12.78
CA ASN A 23 19.08 25.22 11.32
C ASN A 23 18.95 23.79 10.78
N ILE A 24 17.96 23.55 9.91
CA ILE A 24 17.81 22.26 9.23
C ILE A 24 18.84 22.22 8.10
N ARG A 25 19.89 21.44 8.30
CA ARG A 25 21.03 21.30 7.38
C ARG A 25 20.59 20.77 6.03
N SER A 26 19.67 19.79 6.00
CA SER A 26 19.15 19.25 4.74
C SER A 26 18.40 20.30 3.92
N LEU A 27 17.57 21.13 4.56
CA LEU A 27 16.87 22.25 3.92
C LEU A 27 17.85 23.29 3.39
N ARG A 28 18.80 23.72 4.23
CA ARG A 28 19.83 24.68 3.84
C ARG A 28 20.67 24.18 2.67
N SER A 29 21.16 22.95 2.72
CA SER A 29 21.94 22.35 1.63
C SER A 29 21.11 22.26 0.34
N THR A 30 19.83 21.93 0.43
CA THR A 30 18.93 21.90 -0.73
C THR A 30 18.82 23.28 -1.38
N LEU A 31 18.66 24.33 -0.58
CA LEU A 31 18.61 25.71 -1.05
C LEU A 31 19.94 26.16 -1.67
N GLU A 32 21.06 25.95 -0.97
CA GLU A 32 22.41 26.33 -1.43
C GLU A 32 22.79 25.63 -2.74
N ASN A 33 22.51 24.32 -2.84
CA ASN A 33 22.72 23.56 -4.08
C ASN A 33 21.88 24.12 -5.22
N SER A 34 20.61 24.46 -4.95
CA SER A 34 19.70 24.99 -5.96
C SER A 34 20.13 26.38 -6.45
N ILE A 35 20.64 27.23 -5.57
CA ILE A 35 21.22 28.53 -5.92
C ILE A 35 22.46 28.34 -6.80
N ALA A 36 23.35 27.42 -6.42
CA ALA A 36 24.59 27.15 -7.17
C ALA A 36 24.32 26.55 -8.56
N SER A 37 23.31 25.67 -8.70
CA SER A 37 22.94 25.06 -9.98
C SER A 37 21.99 25.92 -10.83
N GLY A 38 21.43 27.00 -10.29
CA GLY A 38 20.42 27.82 -10.96
C GLY A 38 19.07 27.11 -11.13
N THR A 39 18.79 26.10 -10.30
CA THR A 39 17.50 25.37 -10.30
C THR A 39 16.58 25.89 -9.18
N TYR A 40 15.35 25.37 -9.11
CA TYR A 40 14.46 25.58 -7.97
C TYR A 40 14.37 24.35 -7.08
N PRO A 41 14.36 24.52 -5.75
CA PRO A 41 14.18 23.40 -4.85
C PRO A 41 12.69 23.13 -4.67
N GLU A 42 12.08 22.50 -5.69
CA GLU A 42 10.63 22.26 -5.75
C GLU A 42 10.08 21.37 -4.62
N HIS A 43 10.94 20.63 -3.92
CA HIS A 43 10.55 19.66 -2.91
C HIS A 43 11.26 19.87 -1.58
N PHE A 44 10.47 20.12 -0.52
CA PHE A 44 10.96 20.14 0.85
C PHE A 44 10.45 18.90 1.60
N LYS A 45 11.38 18.04 2.00
CA LYS A 45 11.13 16.82 2.79
C LYS A 45 11.62 17.02 4.21
N LEU A 46 10.73 17.51 5.06
CA LEU A 46 10.98 17.89 6.45
C LEU A 46 10.27 16.91 7.39
N ASN A 47 10.33 15.62 7.06
CA ASN A 47 9.72 14.56 7.86
C ASN A 47 10.38 14.51 9.24
N GLY A 48 9.58 14.60 10.30
CA GLY A 48 10.13 14.60 11.64
C GLY A 48 10.78 13.28 12.01
N ASN A 49 10.42 12.16 11.37
CA ASN A 49 11.05 10.85 11.61
C ASN A 49 12.41 10.67 10.91
N SER A 50 12.89 11.70 10.20
CA SER A 50 14.25 11.71 9.65
C SER A 50 15.30 11.72 10.76
N THR A 51 16.51 11.24 10.44
CA THR A 51 17.64 11.25 11.39
C THR A 51 17.99 12.65 11.91
N GLU A 52 17.69 13.69 11.13
CA GLU A 52 17.93 15.08 11.50
C GLU A 52 16.86 15.64 12.45
N LEU A 53 15.59 15.32 12.22
CA LEU A 53 14.47 15.91 12.95
C LEU A 53 13.91 15.01 14.06
N CYS A 54 14.36 13.76 14.19
CA CYS A 54 13.75 12.77 15.09
C CYS A 54 13.70 13.19 16.56
N HIS A 55 14.64 14.01 17.00
CA HIS A 55 14.76 14.49 18.39
C HIS A 55 14.23 15.91 18.62
N THR A 56 14.07 16.73 17.57
CA THR A 56 13.61 18.11 17.70
C THR A 56 12.17 18.27 17.29
N ARG A 57 11.80 17.69 16.14
CA ARG A 57 10.50 17.79 15.46
C ARG A 57 10.09 19.25 15.18
N ILE A 58 9.38 19.48 14.10
CA ILE A 58 8.87 20.82 13.77
C ILE A 58 7.58 21.03 14.58
N ASN A 59 7.55 22.04 15.44
CA ASN A 59 6.34 22.48 16.12
C ASN A 59 5.76 23.72 15.42
N ASP A 60 4.64 24.24 15.90
CA ASP A 60 3.96 25.40 15.30
C ASP A 60 4.83 26.67 15.22
N ASP A 61 5.66 26.93 16.24
CA ASP A 61 6.52 28.11 16.26
C ASP A 61 7.68 28.00 15.26
N TYR A 62 8.24 26.79 15.10
CA TYR A 62 9.27 26.53 14.10
C TYR A 62 8.68 26.46 12.68
N LEU A 63 7.46 25.95 12.53
CA LEU A 63 6.76 25.95 11.25
C LEU A 63 6.59 27.37 10.72
N GLU A 64 6.30 28.35 11.58
CA GLU A 64 6.25 29.76 11.20
C GLU A 64 7.56 30.24 10.54
N ILE A 65 8.72 29.79 11.05
CA ILE A 65 10.03 30.12 10.46
C ILE A 65 10.17 29.54 9.04
N ILE A 66 9.65 28.33 8.82
CA ILE A 66 9.71 27.64 7.53
C ILE A 66 8.75 28.28 6.52
N VAL A 67 7.51 28.58 6.92
CA VAL A 67 6.48 29.02 5.97
C VAL A 67 6.49 30.52 5.71
N THR A 68 7.05 31.34 6.61
CA THR A 68 7.11 32.80 6.42
C THR A 68 7.84 33.20 5.14
N PRO A 69 9.03 32.65 4.82
CA PRO A 69 9.72 32.94 3.57
C PRO A 69 9.01 32.41 2.31
N MET A 70 7.96 31.60 2.44
CA MET A 70 7.18 31.08 1.30
C MET A 70 6.05 32.02 0.87
N ARG A 71 5.72 33.03 1.66
CA ARG A 71 4.61 33.96 1.38
C ARG A 71 4.99 34.93 0.27
N GLY A 72 4.13 35.08 -0.75
CA GLY A 72 4.31 36.07 -1.82
C GLY A 72 4.86 35.55 -3.16
N GLY A 73 4.91 34.22 -3.34
CA GLY A 73 5.32 33.58 -4.60
C GLY A 73 6.32 32.48 -4.32
N GLY A 74 6.03 31.26 -4.78
CA GLY A 74 6.77 30.07 -4.38
C GLY A 74 7.15 29.18 -5.54
N PHE A 75 8.36 28.62 -5.47
CA PHE A 75 8.82 27.55 -6.36
C PHE A 75 8.43 26.15 -5.85
N LEU A 76 7.86 26.07 -4.65
CA LEU A 76 7.65 24.82 -3.94
C LEU A 76 6.40 24.09 -4.46
N ARG A 77 6.60 22.86 -4.96
CA ARG A 77 5.54 21.97 -5.44
C ARG A 77 5.18 20.89 -4.42
N LEU A 78 6.12 20.47 -3.58
CA LEU A 78 5.91 19.46 -2.54
C LEU A 78 6.44 19.91 -1.19
N LEU A 79 5.58 19.83 -0.18
CA LEU A 79 5.93 20.03 1.21
C LEU A 79 5.55 18.80 2.03
N ASP A 80 6.55 18.08 2.54
CA ASP A 80 6.36 16.98 3.47
C ASP A 80 6.78 17.40 4.88
N LEU A 81 5.79 17.48 5.76
CA LEU A 81 5.91 17.82 7.17
C LEU A 81 5.40 16.68 8.05
N SER A 82 5.35 15.44 7.53
CA SER A 82 4.86 14.29 8.29
C SER A 82 5.72 13.97 9.51
N TYR A 83 5.12 13.32 10.51
CA TYR A 83 5.76 12.91 11.76
C TYR A 83 6.34 14.07 12.58
N ASN A 84 5.67 15.21 12.64
CA ASN A 84 6.12 16.39 13.41
C ASN A 84 5.14 16.70 14.57
N HIS A 85 5.31 17.85 15.23
CA HIS A 85 4.47 18.32 16.33
C HIS A 85 3.62 19.53 15.92
N ILE A 86 3.06 19.48 14.71
CA ILE A 86 2.21 20.55 14.18
C ILE A 86 0.81 20.39 14.75
N GLY A 87 0.33 21.40 15.48
CA GLY A 87 -1.03 21.49 16.02
C GLY A 87 -1.95 22.36 15.16
N ASP A 88 -3.10 22.72 15.72
CA ASP A 88 -4.11 23.54 15.03
C ASP A 88 -3.60 24.93 14.63
N ARG A 89 -2.72 25.53 15.44
CA ARG A 89 -2.12 26.84 15.11
C ARG A 89 -1.18 26.70 13.91
N GLY A 90 -0.36 25.65 13.85
CA GLY A 90 0.49 25.38 12.69
C GLY A 90 -0.32 25.01 11.44
N ALA A 91 -1.40 24.25 11.59
CA ALA A 91 -2.34 23.97 10.49
C ALA A 91 -3.00 25.25 9.95
N LYS A 92 -3.29 26.23 10.82
CA LYS A 92 -3.76 27.55 10.37
C LYS A 92 -2.70 28.29 9.56
N LEU A 93 -1.43 28.26 9.96
CA LEU A 93 -0.33 28.83 9.17
C LEU A 93 -0.22 28.18 7.78
N ILE A 94 -0.42 26.86 7.70
CA ILE A 94 -0.49 26.14 6.43
C ILE A 94 -1.72 26.56 5.63
N GLY A 95 -2.88 26.72 6.27
CA GLY A 95 -4.09 27.21 5.62
C GLY A 95 -3.90 28.62 5.04
N ASP A 96 -3.20 29.50 5.74
CA ASP A 96 -2.88 30.84 5.23
C ASP A 96 -1.90 30.75 4.05
N LEU A 97 -0.87 29.90 4.14
CA LEU A 97 0.05 29.63 3.03
C LEU A 97 -0.67 29.12 1.78
N LEU A 98 -1.66 28.24 1.93
CA LEU A 98 -2.44 27.68 0.82
C LEU A 98 -3.37 28.72 0.16
N LYS A 99 -3.71 29.82 0.84
CA LYS A 99 -4.48 30.91 0.24
C LYS A 99 -3.60 31.87 -0.57
N ASP A 100 -2.30 31.92 -0.26
CA ASP A 100 -1.34 32.65 -1.05
C ASP A 100 -1.14 31.94 -2.41
N ASP A 101 -0.61 32.66 -3.41
CA ASP A 101 -0.35 32.13 -4.76
C ASP A 101 0.91 31.24 -4.81
N VAL A 102 0.91 30.21 -3.96
CA VAL A 102 1.97 29.19 -3.90
C VAL A 102 1.71 28.10 -4.94
N GLN A 103 2.77 27.62 -5.58
CA GLN A 103 2.70 26.53 -6.57
C GLN A 103 2.63 25.14 -5.92
N LEU A 104 2.11 25.05 -4.68
CA LEU A 104 2.13 23.83 -3.90
C LEU A 104 1.06 22.85 -4.42
N GLU A 105 1.53 21.70 -4.91
CA GLU A 105 0.70 20.65 -5.51
C GLU A 105 0.48 19.46 -4.57
N VAL A 106 1.46 19.19 -3.69
CA VAL A 106 1.48 18.05 -2.77
C VAL A 106 1.81 18.51 -1.35
N LEU A 107 0.92 18.19 -0.41
CA LEU A 107 1.10 18.48 1.00
C LEU A 107 0.92 17.20 1.83
N ASN A 108 1.95 16.84 2.59
CA ASN A 108 1.93 15.71 3.50
C ASN A 108 2.09 16.18 4.96
N LEU A 109 1.08 15.87 5.78
CA LEU A 109 0.93 16.25 7.18
C LEU A 109 0.67 15.03 8.09
N VAL A 110 0.95 13.81 7.60
CA VAL A 110 0.71 12.57 8.34
C VAL A 110 1.35 12.60 9.73
N SER A 111 0.70 12.03 10.74
CA SER A 111 1.27 11.86 12.08
C SER A 111 1.73 13.19 12.69
N ASN A 112 0.80 14.14 12.80
CA ASN A 112 0.96 15.40 13.51
C ASN A 112 -0.11 15.48 14.63
N ASN A 113 -0.30 16.67 15.21
CA ASN A 113 -1.27 16.92 16.27
C ASN A 113 -2.41 17.83 15.80
N ILE A 114 -2.81 17.72 14.52
CA ILE A 114 -3.85 18.56 13.91
C ILE A 114 -5.24 18.04 14.31
N GLY A 115 -5.97 18.88 15.05
CA GLY A 115 -7.35 18.64 15.45
C GLY A 115 -8.37 19.16 14.43
N SER A 116 -9.63 19.22 14.86
CA SER A 116 -10.76 19.67 14.04
C SER A 116 -10.63 21.12 13.58
N GLU A 117 -10.09 22.00 14.42
CA GLU A 117 -9.93 23.43 14.11
C GLU A 117 -8.86 23.65 13.02
N GLY A 118 -7.72 22.96 13.14
CA GLY A 118 -6.66 22.99 12.13
C GLY A 118 -7.12 22.39 10.80
N ALA A 119 -7.85 21.27 10.85
CA ALA A 119 -8.48 20.68 9.67
C ALA A 119 -9.45 21.65 8.99
N GLY A 120 -10.27 22.36 9.77
CA GLY A 120 -11.16 23.40 9.27
C GLY A 120 -10.41 24.56 8.61
N ALA A 121 -9.26 24.98 9.15
CA ALA A 121 -8.44 26.01 8.54
C ALA A 121 -7.89 25.59 7.16
N ILE A 122 -7.37 24.37 7.05
CA ILE A 122 -6.88 23.80 5.79
C ILE A 122 -8.03 23.64 4.79
N ALA A 123 -9.16 23.07 5.21
CA ALA A 123 -10.33 22.86 4.34
C ALA A 123 -10.87 24.19 3.78
N ARG A 124 -10.95 25.25 4.60
CA ARG A 124 -11.36 26.59 4.13
C ARG A 124 -10.37 27.20 3.14
N ALA A 125 -9.07 26.97 3.32
CA ALA A 125 -8.08 27.41 2.33
C ALA A 125 -8.27 26.70 0.98
N LEU A 126 -8.57 25.40 1.03
CA LEU A 126 -8.83 24.60 -0.17
C LEU A 126 -10.15 24.96 -0.88
N HIS A 127 -11.06 25.74 -0.28
CA HIS A 127 -12.19 26.30 -1.03
C HIS A 127 -11.76 27.22 -2.18
N VAL A 128 -10.64 27.95 -2.00
CA VAL A 128 -10.14 28.92 -2.98
C VAL A 128 -8.85 28.50 -3.67
N ASN A 129 -8.10 27.56 -3.07
CA ASN A 129 -6.87 27.05 -3.66
C ASN A 129 -7.16 26.18 -4.89
N ASP A 130 -6.52 26.52 -6.00
CA ASP A 130 -6.66 25.85 -7.29
C ASP A 130 -5.38 25.10 -7.72
N LYS A 131 -4.39 24.95 -6.83
CA LYS A 131 -3.07 24.34 -7.12
C LYS A 131 -2.84 23.01 -6.40
N LEU A 132 -3.43 22.78 -5.23
CA LEU A 132 -3.18 21.58 -4.45
C LEU A 132 -3.96 20.39 -5.03
N HIS A 133 -3.23 19.37 -5.46
CA HIS A 133 -3.78 18.16 -6.08
C HIS A 133 -3.80 16.98 -5.10
N THR A 134 -2.85 16.93 -4.16
CA THR A 134 -2.72 15.85 -3.18
C THR A 134 -2.58 16.40 -1.77
N LEU A 135 -3.50 15.99 -0.89
CA LEU A 135 -3.40 16.22 0.54
C LEU A 135 -3.36 14.87 1.27
N ASN A 136 -2.36 14.70 2.12
CA ASN A 136 -2.33 13.63 3.11
C ASN A 136 -2.27 14.22 4.52
N ILE A 137 -3.28 13.93 5.33
CA ILE A 137 -3.39 14.40 6.73
C ILE A 137 -3.78 13.24 7.66
N GLY A 138 -3.43 12.01 7.27
CA GLY A 138 -3.65 10.81 8.08
C GLY A 138 -2.98 10.87 9.45
N ASP A 139 -3.40 9.99 10.38
CA ASP A 139 -2.85 9.89 11.73
C ASP A 139 -2.86 11.24 12.50
N ASN A 140 -3.96 11.98 12.39
CA ASN A 140 -4.18 13.24 13.10
C ASN A 140 -5.58 13.20 13.75
N PRO A 141 -5.81 13.78 14.95
CA PRO A 141 -7.08 13.68 15.66
C PRO A 141 -8.19 14.61 15.12
N LEU A 142 -8.61 14.46 13.86
CA LEU A 142 -9.56 15.37 13.19
C LEU A 142 -10.97 15.30 13.76
N THR A 143 -11.41 14.13 14.22
CA THR A 143 -12.81 13.84 14.62
C THR A 143 -13.84 14.07 13.50
N ASP A 144 -15.13 13.88 13.79
CA ASP A 144 -16.19 14.15 12.82
C ASP A 144 -16.22 15.61 12.39
N ASP A 145 -15.93 16.56 13.29
CA ASP A 145 -15.99 17.98 12.97
C ASP A 145 -14.92 18.35 11.93
N GLY A 146 -13.70 17.81 12.06
CA GLY A 146 -12.67 17.96 11.03
C GLY A 146 -13.06 17.29 9.71
N GLY A 147 -13.69 16.11 9.77
CA GLY A 147 -14.22 15.42 8.60
C GLY A 147 -15.32 16.19 7.87
N MET A 148 -16.22 16.85 8.60
CA MET A 148 -17.29 17.68 8.03
C MET A 148 -16.73 18.85 7.24
N HIS A 149 -15.70 19.54 7.75
CA HIS A 149 -15.04 20.62 7.01
C HIS A 149 -14.48 20.14 5.67
N PHE A 150 -13.86 18.96 5.62
CA PHE A 150 -13.36 18.39 4.36
C PHE A 150 -14.49 17.95 3.42
N ALA A 151 -15.59 17.40 3.95
CA ALA A 151 -16.77 17.10 3.13
C ALA A 151 -17.38 18.36 2.50
N GLU A 152 -17.50 19.45 3.26
CA GLU A 152 -17.93 20.76 2.75
C GLU A 152 -16.97 21.31 1.69
N MET A 153 -15.67 21.17 1.91
CA MET A 153 -14.65 21.55 0.93
C MET A 153 -14.80 20.81 -0.40
N LEU A 154 -15.04 19.50 -0.37
CA LEU A 154 -15.22 18.69 -1.59
C LEU A 154 -16.50 19.02 -2.38
N GLN A 155 -17.46 19.74 -1.80
CA GLN A 155 -18.62 20.24 -2.56
C GLN A 155 -18.24 21.37 -3.51
N ILE A 156 -17.19 22.12 -3.20
CA ILE A 156 -16.79 23.34 -3.91
C ILE A 156 -15.49 23.11 -4.68
N ASN A 157 -14.49 22.50 -4.04
CA ASN A 157 -13.19 22.31 -4.66
C ASN A 157 -13.27 21.26 -5.78
N THR A 158 -12.77 21.65 -6.96
CA THR A 158 -12.73 20.81 -8.16
C THR A 158 -11.30 20.53 -8.66
N THR A 159 -10.30 20.89 -7.85
CA THR A 159 -8.88 20.72 -8.15
C THR A 159 -8.30 19.47 -7.51
N LEU A 160 -8.61 19.23 -6.23
CA LEU A 160 -8.04 18.14 -5.44
C LEU A 160 -8.36 16.79 -6.10
N ARG A 161 -7.31 15.99 -6.30
CA ARG A 161 -7.37 14.66 -6.94
C ARG A 161 -7.22 13.54 -5.93
N THR A 162 -6.44 13.77 -4.88
CA THR A 162 -6.09 12.76 -3.90
C THR A 162 -6.26 13.32 -2.48
N LEU A 163 -7.07 12.63 -1.68
CA LEU A 163 -7.30 12.95 -0.28
C LEU A 163 -7.07 11.71 0.59
N HIS A 164 -6.07 11.78 1.46
CA HIS A 164 -5.79 10.75 2.47
C HIS A 164 -6.11 11.27 3.87
N LEU A 165 -7.04 10.59 4.52
CA LEU A 165 -7.50 10.81 5.89
C LEU A 165 -7.47 9.49 6.71
N PRO A 166 -6.51 8.56 6.57
CA PRO A 166 -6.54 7.34 7.35
C PRO A 166 -6.31 7.64 8.84
N HIS A 167 -7.01 6.91 9.72
CA HIS A 167 -6.80 7.01 11.17
C HIS A 167 -6.89 8.45 11.71
N THR A 168 -7.99 9.11 11.39
CA THR A 168 -8.27 10.51 11.77
C THR A 168 -9.49 10.68 12.69
N SER A 169 -9.95 9.57 13.29
CA SER A 169 -11.11 9.53 14.19
C SER A 169 -12.43 9.96 13.51
N LEU A 170 -12.58 9.77 12.19
CA LEU A 170 -13.84 10.00 11.48
C LEU A 170 -14.85 8.91 11.84
N ARG A 171 -16.03 9.27 12.33
CA ARG A 171 -17.11 8.32 12.59
C ARG A 171 -18.18 8.45 11.51
N SER A 172 -19.33 7.81 11.74
CA SER A 172 -20.37 7.67 10.74
C SER A 172 -20.91 8.99 10.19
N THR A 173 -21.00 10.05 10.99
CA THR A 173 -21.57 11.32 10.52
C THR A 173 -20.71 11.94 9.42
N SER A 174 -19.41 12.07 9.65
CA SER A 174 -18.47 12.60 8.64
C SER A 174 -18.32 11.65 7.45
N LEU A 175 -18.25 10.34 7.66
CA LEU A 175 -18.17 9.35 6.58
C LEU A 175 -19.42 9.35 5.68
N ILE A 176 -20.62 9.54 6.25
CA ILE A 176 -21.87 9.71 5.50
C ILE A 176 -21.86 11.04 4.73
N ALA A 177 -21.30 12.11 5.31
CA ALA A 177 -21.14 13.38 4.61
C ALA A 177 -20.22 13.25 3.40
N PHE A 178 -19.03 12.64 3.54
CA PHE A 178 -18.16 12.30 2.41
C PHE A 178 -18.91 11.51 1.33
N SER A 179 -19.63 10.47 1.74
CA SER A 179 -20.42 9.63 0.83
C SER A 179 -21.54 10.40 0.11
N THR A 180 -22.02 11.50 0.68
CA THR A 180 -23.07 12.33 0.07
C THR A 180 -22.47 13.29 -0.94
N VAL A 181 -21.41 14.00 -0.57
CA VAL A 181 -20.78 15.03 -1.43
C VAL A 181 -20.04 14.42 -2.61
N LEU A 182 -19.40 13.25 -2.41
CA LEU A 182 -18.65 12.57 -3.46
C LEU A 182 -19.54 11.99 -4.56
N ARG A 183 -20.86 11.96 -4.41
CA ARG A 183 -21.77 11.61 -5.53
C ARG A 183 -21.70 12.63 -6.65
N ASN A 184 -21.45 13.89 -6.30
CA ASN A 184 -21.44 15.03 -7.23
C ASN A 184 -20.04 15.60 -7.46
N ASN A 185 -19.07 15.35 -6.57
CA ASN A 185 -17.71 15.78 -6.80
C ASN A 185 -17.15 15.09 -8.07
N THR A 186 -16.62 15.92 -8.98
CA THR A 186 -16.11 15.46 -10.28
C THR A 186 -14.59 15.49 -10.37
N SER A 187 -13.89 15.80 -9.27
CA SER A 187 -12.46 16.04 -9.28
C SER A 187 -11.65 14.95 -8.62
N LEU A 188 -12.14 14.42 -7.50
CA LEU A 188 -11.41 13.47 -6.67
C LEU A 188 -11.35 12.11 -7.37
N GLN A 189 -10.15 11.54 -7.40
CA GLN A 189 -9.81 10.27 -8.02
C GLN A 189 -9.37 9.23 -6.99
N THR A 190 -8.73 9.67 -5.90
CA THR A 190 -8.26 8.80 -4.83
C THR A 190 -8.79 9.28 -3.48
N LEU A 191 -9.47 8.38 -2.77
CA LEU A 191 -9.92 8.60 -1.40
C LEU A 191 -9.39 7.49 -0.50
N ASN A 192 -8.68 7.87 0.56
CA ASN A 192 -8.33 6.97 1.64
C ASN A 192 -8.96 7.47 2.94
N ILE A 193 -9.85 6.65 3.49
CA ILE A 193 -10.52 6.85 4.78
C ILE A 193 -10.32 5.64 5.70
N ALA A 194 -9.29 4.83 5.44
CA ALA A 194 -8.97 3.62 6.17
C ALA A 194 -8.80 3.88 7.68
N ASN A 195 -9.04 2.88 8.52
CA ASN A 195 -8.80 2.94 9.96
C ASN A 195 -9.50 4.10 10.70
N ASN A 196 -10.63 4.60 10.19
CA ASN A 196 -11.45 5.60 10.88
C ASN A 196 -12.58 5.03 11.76
N ALA A 197 -12.96 3.77 11.59
CA ALA A 197 -14.12 3.19 12.30
C ALA A 197 -13.72 2.19 13.38
N THR A 198 -12.92 2.62 14.38
CA THR A 198 -12.66 1.78 15.57
C THR A 198 -12.88 2.57 16.85
N HIS A 199 -14.13 2.59 17.33
CA HIS A 199 -14.51 2.34 18.72
C HIS A 199 -16.02 2.48 18.81
N SER A 200 -16.70 1.34 18.77
CA SER A 200 -18.07 1.34 19.20
C SER A 200 -18.48 -0.02 19.72
N SER A 201 -18.99 0.02 20.95
CA SER A 201 -19.77 -1.03 21.59
C SER A 201 -20.87 -1.57 20.66
N SER A 202 -21.40 -2.75 20.97
CA SER A 202 -22.41 -3.49 20.17
C SER A 202 -23.65 -2.70 19.70
N LEU A 203 -23.89 -1.48 20.21
CA LEU A 203 -24.90 -0.55 19.68
C LEU A 203 -24.53 0.06 18.30
N SER A 204 -23.32 -0.16 17.80
CA SER A 204 -22.80 0.46 16.56
C SER A 204 -22.90 -0.37 15.30
N GLN A 205 -23.31 -1.63 15.37
CA GLN A 205 -23.35 -2.45 14.17
C GLN A 205 -24.35 -1.89 13.14
N SER A 206 -25.51 -1.36 13.60
CA SER A 206 -26.47 -0.68 12.73
C SER A 206 -25.87 0.55 12.06
N LEU A 207 -25.14 1.38 12.82
CA LEU A 207 -24.57 2.62 12.30
C LEU A 207 -23.40 2.35 11.33
N GLN A 208 -22.64 1.28 11.56
CA GLN A 208 -21.63 0.78 10.62
C GLN A 208 -22.29 0.32 9.31
N ASN A 209 -23.39 -0.43 9.40
CA ASN A 209 -24.16 -0.86 8.24
C ASN A 209 -24.69 0.33 7.43
N ASP A 210 -25.20 1.36 8.09
CA ASP A 210 -25.65 2.60 7.42
C ASP A 210 -24.48 3.32 6.74
N THR A 211 -23.35 3.45 7.42
CA THR A 211 -22.14 4.06 6.86
C THR A 211 -21.71 3.35 5.58
N MET A 212 -21.63 2.02 5.62
CA MET A 212 -21.25 1.21 4.46
C MET A 212 -22.29 1.21 3.35
N MET A 213 -23.59 1.28 3.68
CA MET A 213 -24.65 1.51 2.71
C MET A 213 -24.43 2.83 1.97
N HIS A 214 -24.09 3.90 2.68
CA HIS A 214 -23.84 5.22 2.09
C HIS A 214 -22.59 5.22 1.21
N ILE A 215 -21.48 4.62 1.66
CA ILE A 215 -20.25 4.46 0.87
C ILE A 215 -20.53 3.65 -0.40
N SER A 216 -21.26 2.53 -0.28
CA SER A 216 -21.59 1.68 -1.42
C SER A 216 -22.50 2.41 -2.42
N ARG A 217 -23.49 3.17 -1.95
CA ARG A 217 -24.33 4.03 -2.82
C ARG A 217 -23.51 5.11 -3.51
N MET A 218 -22.54 5.71 -2.81
CA MET A 218 -21.61 6.66 -3.39
C MET A 218 -20.80 5.99 -4.51
N MET A 219 -20.25 4.81 -4.28
CA MET A 219 -19.52 4.03 -5.28
C MET A 219 -20.39 3.71 -6.51
N CYS A 220 -21.69 3.45 -6.35
CA CYS A 220 -22.57 3.22 -7.50
C CYS A 220 -22.74 4.46 -8.40
N LEU A 221 -22.69 5.66 -7.81
CA LEU A 221 -23.03 6.92 -8.49
C LEU A 221 -21.80 7.73 -8.92
N ASN A 222 -20.71 7.63 -8.17
CA ASN A 222 -19.47 8.33 -8.46
C ASN A 222 -18.75 7.67 -9.64
N TYR A 223 -18.37 8.48 -10.62
CA TYR A 223 -17.70 8.04 -11.85
C TYR A 223 -16.26 8.57 -12.00
N THR A 224 -15.74 9.24 -10.96
CA THR A 224 -14.43 9.90 -10.97
C THR A 224 -13.39 9.17 -10.12
N LEU A 225 -13.81 8.63 -8.96
CA LEU A 225 -12.97 7.83 -8.08
C LEU A 225 -12.50 6.57 -8.80
N ARG A 226 -11.18 6.41 -8.79
CA ARG A 226 -10.44 5.28 -9.34
C ARG A 226 -9.86 4.42 -8.24
N ASN A 227 -9.58 5.00 -7.08
CA ASN A 227 -8.89 4.37 -5.98
C ASN A 227 -9.64 4.67 -4.69
N ILE A 228 -10.08 3.63 -3.99
CA ILE A 228 -10.79 3.75 -2.72
C ILE A 228 -10.09 2.83 -1.71
N GLU A 229 -9.67 3.40 -0.58
CA GLU A 229 -9.04 2.66 0.52
C GLU A 229 -9.95 2.64 1.75
N LEU A 230 -10.47 1.45 2.06
CA LEU A 230 -11.40 1.14 3.14
C LEU A 230 -10.80 0.07 4.07
N ALA A 231 -9.47 0.03 4.19
CA ALA A 231 -8.83 -0.91 5.09
C ALA A 231 -9.20 -0.62 6.55
N LYS A 232 -9.36 -1.67 7.36
CA LYS A 232 -9.65 -1.56 8.81
C LYS A 232 -10.86 -0.66 9.12
N MET A 233 -11.95 -0.86 8.39
CA MET A 233 -13.21 -0.13 8.58
C MET A 233 -14.25 -0.87 9.43
N GLY A 234 -13.87 -2.03 10.00
CA GLY A 234 -14.78 -2.83 10.81
C GLY A 234 -15.87 -3.52 9.98
N ILE A 235 -15.65 -3.72 8.68
CA ILE A 235 -16.60 -4.44 7.81
C ILE A 235 -16.62 -5.91 8.24
N THR A 236 -17.66 -6.28 8.97
CA THR A 236 -17.83 -7.62 9.55
C THR A 236 -19.20 -8.25 9.23
N ASP A 237 -20.20 -7.42 8.95
CA ASP A 237 -21.57 -7.85 8.69
C ASP A 237 -21.75 -8.27 7.23
N TRP A 238 -22.47 -9.37 6.99
CA TRP A 238 -22.80 -9.85 5.65
C TRP A 238 -23.50 -8.77 4.82
N ILE A 239 -24.40 -8.00 5.45
CA ILE A 239 -25.16 -6.93 4.78
C ILE A 239 -24.22 -5.86 4.21
N CYS A 240 -23.15 -5.49 4.93
CA CYS A 240 -22.15 -4.55 4.44
C CYS A 240 -21.44 -5.08 3.19
N VAL A 241 -21.08 -6.37 3.20
CA VAL A 241 -20.40 -7.01 2.06
C VAL A 241 -21.34 -7.13 0.86
N GLU A 242 -22.63 -7.34 1.08
CA GLU A 242 -23.63 -7.33 0.00
C GLU A 242 -23.74 -5.95 -0.66
N TYR A 243 -23.81 -4.87 0.13
CA TYR A 243 -23.81 -3.51 -0.39
C TYR A 243 -22.55 -3.22 -1.23
N LEU A 244 -21.37 -3.59 -0.72
CA LEU A 244 -20.11 -3.43 -1.43
C LEU A 244 -20.08 -4.26 -2.72
N SER A 245 -20.48 -5.53 -2.66
CA SER A 245 -20.49 -6.42 -3.82
C SER A 245 -21.41 -5.91 -4.93
N LYS A 246 -22.57 -5.32 -4.56
CA LYS A 246 -23.45 -4.65 -5.51
C LYS A 246 -22.78 -3.43 -6.13
N ALA A 247 -22.16 -2.59 -5.31
CA ALA A 247 -21.50 -1.37 -5.77
C ALA A 247 -20.33 -1.67 -6.72
N ILE A 248 -19.48 -2.63 -6.35
CA ILE A 248 -18.35 -3.11 -7.17
C ILE A 248 -18.88 -3.60 -8.52
N ARG A 249 -19.93 -4.42 -8.55
CA ARG A 249 -20.49 -4.94 -9.81
C ARG A 249 -20.97 -3.84 -10.77
N THR A 250 -21.49 -2.74 -10.23
CA THR A 250 -22.06 -1.64 -11.02
C THR A 250 -21.06 -0.56 -11.39
N ASN A 251 -19.98 -0.40 -10.63
CA ASN A 251 -19.00 0.64 -10.86
C ASN A 251 -18.05 0.24 -12.01
N MET A 252 -18.01 1.06 -13.06
CA MET A 252 -17.21 0.77 -14.26
C MET A 252 -15.90 1.57 -14.34
N ARG A 253 -15.53 2.26 -13.25
CA ARG A 253 -14.43 3.26 -13.22
C ARG A 253 -13.36 2.91 -12.21
N LEU A 254 -13.74 2.22 -11.13
CA LEU A 254 -12.86 1.80 -10.06
C LEU A 254 -11.74 0.91 -10.61
N THR A 255 -10.51 1.27 -10.28
CA THR A 255 -9.29 0.57 -10.70
C THR A 255 -8.56 -0.08 -9.54
N SER A 256 -8.73 0.46 -8.33
CA SER A 256 -8.13 -0.07 -7.11
C SER A 256 -9.13 0.00 -5.96
N LEU A 257 -9.25 -1.12 -5.24
CA LEU A 257 -10.05 -1.21 -4.02
C LEU A 257 -9.25 -1.90 -2.93
N ASP A 258 -9.10 -1.23 -1.79
CA ASP A 258 -8.50 -1.80 -0.59
C ASP A 258 -9.56 -2.08 0.48
N LEU A 259 -9.74 -3.35 0.81
CA LEU A 259 -10.62 -3.83 1.88
C LEU A 259 -9.84 -4.56 2.98
N SER A 260 -8.52 -4.43 3.03
CA SER A 260 -7.65 -5.17 3.94
C SER A 260 -8.00 -4.92 5.42
N CYS A 261 -7.67 -5.87 6.30
CA CYS A 261 -7.90 -5.77 7.73
C CYS A 261 -9.38 -5.55 8.12
N ASN A 262 -10.30 -6.09 7.32
CA ASN A 262 -11.74 -6.16 7.61
C ASN A 262 -12.18 -7.61 7.77
N ARG A 263 -13.08 -7.95 8.68
CA ARG A 263 -13.52 -9.33 8.90
C ARG A 263 -14.59 -9.77 7.89
N ILE A 264 -14.25 -9.73 6.61
CA ILE A 264 -15.15 -10.03 5.48
C ILE A 264 -15.69 -11.45 5.51
N SER A 265 -14.94 -12.39 6.10
CA SER A 265 -15.26 -13.83 6.18
C SER A 265 -15.21 -14.56 4.84
N ARG A 266 -15.37 -15.89 4.89
CA ARG A 266 -15.38 -16.76 3.71
C ARG A 266 -16.53 -16.43 2.75
N ASP A 267 -17.74 -16.23 3.26
CA ASP A 267 -18.92 -16.01 2.43
C ASP A 267 -18.82 -14.63 1.77
N GLY A 268 -18.35 -13.63 2.53
CA GLY A 268 -18.08 -12.30 2.00
C GLY A 268 -16.98 -12.29 0.94
N GLY A 269 -15.92 -13.09 1.13
CA GLY A 269 -14.89 -13.30 0.11
C GLY A 269 -15.48 -13.85 -1.19
N VAL A 270 -16.29 -14.90 -1.09
CA VAL A 270 -17.03 -15.49 -2.23
C VAL A 270 -17.88 -14.44 -2.94
N ALA A 271 -18.63 -13.61 -2.19
CA ALA A 271 -19.47 -12.56 -2.76
C ALA A 271 -18.67 -11.50 -3.53
N ILE A 272 -17.54 -11.05 -2.98
CA ILE A 272 -16.66 -10.08 -3.62
C ILE A 272 -16.05 -10.66 -4.90
N PHE A 273 -15.49 -11.87 -4.87
CA PHE A 273 -14.90 -12.48 -6.07
C PHE A 273 -15.95 -12.73 -7.17
N LYS A 274 -17.18 -13.13 -6.81
CA LYS A 274 -18.31 -13.21 -7.76
C LYS A 274 -18.75 -11.84 -8.29
N SER A 275 -18.52 -10.76 -7.56
CA SER A 275 -18.81 -9.39 -8.02
C SER A 275 -17.81 -8.89 -9.05
N ILE A 276 -16.55 -9.33 -8.97
CA ILE A 276 -15.47 -8.86 -9.86
C ILE A 276 -15.17 -9.79 -11.04
N HIS A 277 -15.84 -10.94 -11.13
CA HIS A 277 -15.62 -11.98 -12.16
C HIS A 277 -15.52 -11.43 -13.60
N LYS A 278 -16.28 -10.39 -13.95
CA LYS A 278 -16.22 -9.68 -15.25
C LYS A 278 -16.12 -8.16 -15.10
N HIS A 279 -15.50 -7.69 -14.03
CA HIS A 279 -15.37 -6.25 -13.80
C HIS A 279 -14.53 -5.61 -14.91
N PRO A 280 -14.96 -4.50 -15.54
CA PRO A 280 -14.28 -3.99 -16.74
C PRO A 280 -12.97 -3.24 -16.45
N SER A 281 -12.83 -2.66 -15.24
CA SER A 281 -11.73 -1.75 -14.92
C SER A 281 -10.89 -2.10 -13.69
N LEU A 282 -11.34 -3.01 -12.82
CA LEU A 282 -10.66 -3.24 -11.53
C LEU A 282 -9.36 -4.00 -11.78
N ALA A 283 -8.25 -3.33 -11.48
CA ALA A 283 -6.90 -3.81 -11.70
C ALA A 283 -6.22 -4.24 -10.39
N ILE A 284 -6.60 -3.65 -9.25
CA ILE A 284 -6.01 -3.93 -7.95
C ILE A 284 -7.13 -4.23 -6.95
N LEU A 285 -7.06 -5.38 -6.30
CA LEU A 285 -7.93 -5.75 -5.19
C LEU A 285 -7.07 -6.18 -4.00
N LYS A 286 -7.25 -5.52 -2.86
CA LYS A 286 -6.57 -5.89 -1.61
C LYS A 286 -7.57 -6.42 -0.60
N LEU A 287 -7.33 -7.64 -0.14
CA LEU A 287 -8.13 -8.40 0.82
C LEU A 287 -7.22 -9.02 1.89
N SER A 288 -6.06 -8.43 2.17
CA SER A 288 -5.13 -8.97 3.18
C SER A 288 -5.76 -8.90 4.57
N ASN A 289 -5.61 -9.94 5.39
CA ASN A 289 -6.19 -10.04 6.73
C ASN A 289 -7.72 -9.88 6.74
N CYS A 290 -8.41 -10.65 5.89
CA CYS A 290 -9.87 -10.59 5.74
C CYS A 290 -10.65 -11.85 6.14
N ALA A 291 -9.93 -12.89 6.59
CA ALA A 291 -10.49 -14.20 6.92
C ALA A 291 -11.31 -14.84 5.79
N VAL A 292 -10.87 -14.67 4.53
CA VAL A 292 -11.56 -15.25 3.35
C VAL A 292 -11.46 -16.78 3.29
N GLN A 293 -10.48 -17.40 3.96
CA GLN A 293 -10.35 -18.86 4.08
C GLN A 293 -10.33 -19.59 2.72
N ASP A 294 -10.50 -20.91 2.72
CA ASP A 294 -10.42 -21.73 1.52
C ASP A 294 -11.56 -21.47 0.54
N GLU A 295 -12.79 -21.27 1.03
CA GLU A 295 -13.95 -21.05 0.17
C GLU A 295 -13.84 -19.72 -0.59
N GLY A 296 -13.32 -18.67 0.07
CA GLY A 296 -12.98 -17.42 -0.59
C GLY A 296 -11.83 -17.55 -1.58
N ALA A 297 -10.81 -18.37 -1.27
CA ALA A 297 -9.69 -18.66 -2.18
C ALA A 297 -10.12 -19.47 -3.40
N GLU A 298 -11.05 -20.41 -3.25
CA GLU A 298 -11.64 -21.18 -4.35
C GLU A 298 -12.46 -20.27 -5.28
N ALA A 299 -13.26 -19.34 -4.72
CA ALA A 299 -13.96 -18.35 -5.51
C ALA A 299 -13.00 -17.37 -6.21
N ALA A 300 -11.88 -17.02 -5.56
CA ALA A 300 -10.82 -16.24 -6.19
C ALA A 300 -10.19 -17.02 -7.35
N ALA A 301 -9.93 -18.32 -7.19
CA ALA A 301 -9.40 -19.18 -8.24
C ALA A 301 -10.34 -19.24 -9.46
N GLU A 302 -11.65 -19.44 -9.24
CA GLU A 302 -12.66 -19.39 -10.30
C GLU A 302 -12.70 -18.02 -11.01
N MET A 303 -12.60 -16.94 -10.24
CA MET A 303 -12.51 -15.57 -10.77
C MET A 303 -11.25 -15.37 -11.62
N ILE A 304 -10.08 -15.78 -11.13
CA ILE A 304 -8.80 -15.70 -11.83
C ILE A 304 -8.85 -16.46 -13.16
N GLY A 305 -9.57 -17.59 -13.22
CA GLY A 305 -9.72 -18.36 -14.47
C GLY A 305 -10.41 -17.58 -15.60
N ASN A 306 -11.27 -16.60 -15.29
CA ASN A 306 -12.13 -15.92 -16.26
C ASN A 306 -11.98 -14.39 -16.27
N ASN A 307 -11.22 -13.82 -15.33
CA ASN A 307 -10.97 -12.39 -15.26
C ASN A 307 -9.67 -12.02 -16.00
N PHE A 308 -9.76 -10.99 -16.85
CA PHE A 308 -8.63 -10.51 -17.66
C PHE A 308 -8.23 -9.06 -17.33
N THR A 309 -8.78 -8.48 -16.27
CA THR A 309 -8.56 -7.07 -15.91
C THR A 309 -7.68 -6.92 -14.67
N LEU A 310 -7.81 -7.84 -13.71
CA LEU A 310 -7.09 -7.82 -12.46
C LEU A 310 -5.61 -8.08 -12.70
N LYS A 311 -4.78 -7.17 -12.18
CA LYS A 311 -3.31 -7.16 -12.28
C LYS A 311 -2.64 -7.48 -10.95
N SER A 312 -3.22 -7.04 -9.84
CA SER A 312 -2.67 -7.31 -8.49
C SER A 312 -3.78 -7.76 -7.53
N LEU A 313 -3.54 -8.87 -6.85
CA LEU A 313 -4.43 -9.46 -5.85
C LEU A 313 -3.68 -9.69 -4.54
N TYR A 314 -4.15 -9.07 -3.45
CA TYR A 314 -3.52 -9.24 -2.15
C TYR A 314 -4.42 -10.07 -1.24
N MET A 315 -3.91 -11.21 -0.77
CA MET A 315 -4.65 -12.21 0.02
C MET A 315 -3.81 -12.75 1.19
N ASP A 316 -2.90 -11.93 1.72
CA ASP A 316 -2.07 -12.30 2.88
C ASP A 316 -2.90 -12.48 4.15
N HIS A 317 -2.45 -13.32 5.08
CA HIS A 317 -3.08 -13.53 6.39
C HIS A 317 -4.57 -13.82 6.35
N ASN A 318 -5.00 -14.71 5.46
CA ASN A 318 -6.41 -14.99 5.25
C ASN A 318 -6.87 -16.34 5.78
N ALA A 319 -5.98 -17.03 6.52
CA ALA A 319 -6.19 -18.39 7.01
C ALA A 319 -6.54 -19.39 5.89
N ILE A 320 -6.02 -19.16 4.68
CA ILE A 320 -6.14 -20.08 3.54
C ILE A 320 -5.24 -21.28 3.83
N THR A 321 -5.76 -22.49 3.69
CA THR A 321 -5.01 -23.74 3.85
C THR A 321 -4.47 -24.23 2.52
N GLY A 322 -3.80 -25.39 2.51
CA GLY A 322 -3.30 -25.98 1.28
C GLY A 322 -4.38 -26.17 0.22
N LYS A 323 -5.61 -26.50 0.62
CA LYS A 323 -6.75 -26.62 -0.30
C LYS A 323 -6.96 -25.37 -1.15
N GLY A 324 -7.12 -24.21 -0.51
CA GLY A 324 -7.32 -22.94 -1.21
C GLY A 324 -6.06 -22.47 -1.95
N LEU A 325 -4.87 -22.68 -1.38
CA LEU A 325 -3.60 -22.31 -2.00
C LEU A 325 -3.35 -23.09 -3.30
N ILE A 326 -3.66 -24.38 -3.35
CA ILE A 326 -3.55 -25.22 -4.56
C ILE A 326 -4.56 -24.78 -5.62
N ALA A 327 -5.79 -24.46 -5.23
CA ALA A 327 -6.81 -23.94 -6.16
C ALA A 327 -6.34 -22.64 -6.84
N LEU A 328 -5.75 -21.72 -6.06
CA LEU A 328 -5.17 -20.48 -6.56
C LEU A 328 -4.00 -20.77 -7.53
N ALA A 329 -3.06 -21.65 -7.17
CA ALA A 329 -1.94 -22.03 -8.05
C ALA A 329 -2.42 -22.56 -9.41
N ASN A 330 -3.39 -23.47 -9.37
CA ASN A 330 -3.96 -24.10 -10.58
C ASN A 330 -4.62 -23.08 -11.53
N SER A 331 -5.20 -22.02 -10.99
CA SER A 331 -5.85 -20.97 -11.80
C SER A 331 -4.87 -19.90 -12.24
N PHE A 332 -3.94 -19.52 -11.37
CA PHE A 332 -2.87 -18.55 -11.65
C PHE A 332 -1.97 -19.01 -12.80
N SER A 333 -1.71 -20.31 -12.91
CA SER A 333 -0.92 -20.90 -14.00
C SER A 333 -1.52 -20.66 -15.39
N LYS A 334 -2.84 -20.50 -15.47
CA LYS A 334 -3.61 -20.32 -16.72
C LYS A 334 -3.96 -18.86 -16.99
N ASN A 335 -4.04 -18.04 -15.95
CA ASN A 335 -4.38 -16.63 -16.09
C ASN A 335 -3.21 -15.86 -16.75
N MET A 336 -3.53 -14.87 -17.59
CA MET A 336 -2.53 -14.06 -18.31
C MET A 336 -2.50 -12.59 -17.89
N SER A 337 -3.50 -12.10 -17.14
CA SER A 337 -3.62 -10.70 -16.75
C SER A 337 -3.00 -10.37 -15.39
N LEU A 338 -3.10 -11.30 -14.44
CA LEU A 338 -2.67 -11.15 -13.07
C LEU A 338 -1.14 -11.22 -13.03
N LYS A 339 -0.55 -10.09 -12.65
CA LYS A 339 0.89 -9.87 -12.54
C LYS A 339 1.40 -10.02 -11.12
N GLN A 340 0.55 -9.86 -10.11
CA GLN A 340 0.98 -9.90 -8.72
C GLN A 340 -0.06 -10.61 -7.87
N ILE A 341 0.41 -11.52 -7.03
CA ILE A 341 -0.39 -12.15 -5.99
C ILE A 341 0.41 -12.26 -4.69
N THR A 342 -0.19 -11.84 -3.57
CA THR A 342 0.43 -11.93 -2.24
C THR A 342 -0.38 -12.89 -1.37
N LEU A 343 0.32 -13.85 -0.75
CA LEU A 343 -0.25 -14.99 -0.02
C LEU A 343 0.49 -15.30 1.30
N TRP A 344 1.32 -14.38 1.79
CA TRP A 344 2.11 -14.64 3.00
C TRP A 344 1.22 -14.68 4.25
N GLY A 345 1.67 -15.34 5.32
CA GLY A 345 0.88 -15.50 6.54
C GLY A 345 -0.37 -16.38 6.40
N ASN A 346 -0.48 -17.17 5.33
CA ASN A 346 -1.48 -18.23 5.18
C ASN A 346 -0.94 -19.57 5.70
N LYS A 347 -1.77 -20.61 5.72
CA LYS A 347 -1.42 -21.94 6.25
C LYS A 347 -0.88 -22.82 5.14
N TRP A 348 0.41 -22.72 4.89
CA TRP A 348 1.13 -23.50 3.88
C TRP A 348 1.38 -24.94 4.35
N ASP A 349 1.08 -25.89 3.47
CA ASP A 349 1.44 -27.30 3.59
C ASP A 349 2.28 -27.75 2.38
N THR A 350 2.84 -28.95 2.46
CA THR A 350 3.74 -29.49 1.42
C THR A 350 3.10 -29.50 0.03
N PRO A 351 1.86 -30.00 -0.17
CA PRO A 351 1.22 -29.98 -1.50
C PRO A 351 1.01 -28.56 -2.06
N ALA A 352 0.68 -27.57 -1.22
CA ALA A 352 0.58 -26.19 -1.67
C ALA A 352 1.94 -25.61 -2.07
N CYS A 353 2.99 -25.86 -1.30
CA CYS A 353 4.34 -25.47 -1.64
C CYS A 353 4.78 -26.06 -2.99
N GLU A 354 4.49 -27.33 -3.25
CA GLU A 354 4.79 -27.99 -4.53
C GLU A 354 4.04 -27.34 -5.70
N ALA A 355 2.74 -27.09 -5.53
CA ALA A 355 1.91 -26.46 -6.56
C ALA A 355 2.45 -25.08 -6.96
N TRP A 356 2.83 -24.25 -5.98
CA TRP A 356 3.39 -22.92 -6.25
C TRP A 356 4.84 -22.96 -6.75
N THR A 357 5.66 -23.92 -6.29
CA THR A 357 7.04 -24.10 -6.78
C THR A 357 7.11 -24.32 -8.28
N SER A 358 6.15 -25.07 -8.84
CA SER A 358 6.04 -25.28 -10.29
C SER A 358 5.84 -23.97 -11.09
N LEU A 359 5.28 -22.94 -10.45
CA LEU A 359 4.99 -21.63 -11.03
C LEU A 359 6.14 -20.63 -10.85
N LEU A 360 7.01 -20.88 -9.86
CA LEU A 360 8.19 -20.07 -9.53
C LEU A 360 9.38 -20.32 -10.49
N GLY A 361 9.26 -21.26 -11.43
CA GLY A 361 10.28 -21.53 -12.45
C GLY A 361 11.46 -22.39 -11.96
N GLY A 362 11.28 -23.20 -10.92
CA GLY A 362 12.25 -24.24 -10.53
C GLY A 362 12.19 -25.47 -11.45
N PRO A 363 13.28 -26.22 -11.64
CA PRO A 363 13.29 -27.40 -12.49
C PRO A 363 12.28 -28.45 -12.00
N ILE A 364 11.42 -28.88 -12.91
CA ILE A 364 10.54 -30.04 -12.73
C ILE A 364 11.43 -31.28 -12.82
N TYR A 365 11.69 -31.94 -11.69
CA TYR A 365 12.15 -33.33 -11.74
C TYR A 365 10.92 -34.23 -11.71
N SER A 366 10.51 -34.70 -12.89
CA SER A 366 9.49 -35.75 -13.01
C SER A 366 10.04 -37.03 -12.39
N THR A 367 9.31 -37.60 -11.45
CA THR A 367 9.61 -38.90 -10.86
C THR A 367 9.29 -40.01 -11.85
N SER A 368 10.32 -40.67 -12.37
CA SER A 368 10.23 -42.07 -12.83
C SER A 368 11.30 -42.88 -12.11
N TYR A 369 10.85 -43.86 -11.33
CA TYR A 369 11.68 -44.86 -10.67
C TYR A 369 12.54 -45.61 -11.72
N GLY A 370 13.84 -45.73 -11.43
CA GLY A 370 14.78 -46.59 -12.16
C GLY A 370 15.28 -46.01 -13.48
N ASP A 371 16.46 -45.38 -13.46
CA ASP A 371 17.59 -45.76 -14.32
C ASP A 371 18.75 -44.76 -14.17
N ASP A 372 19.94 -45.34 -14.07
CA ASP A 372 21.32 -44.84 -14.11
C ASP A 372 21.57 -43.31 -14.24
N LEU A 373 22.17 -42.71 -13.20
CA LEU A 373 22.51 -41.29 -13.06
C LEU A 373 23.91 -40.91 -13.60
N SER A 374 24.45 -41.61 -14.59
CA SER A 374 25.83 -41.39 -15.05
C SER A 374 26.02 -40.45 -16.25
N GLY A 375 24.98 -39.79 -16.78
CA GLY A 375 25.25 -38.87 -17.90
C GLY A 375 24.13 -38.00 -18.40
N TYR A 376 23.73 -36.96 -17.66
CA TYR A 376 23.06 -35.80 -18.25
C TYR A 376 23.49 -34.50 -17.56
N VAL A 377 24.56 -33.92 -18.08
CA VAL A 377 24.79 -32.47 -18.01
C VAL A 377 23.77 -31.83 -18.95
N SER A 378 22.77 -31.11 -18.44
CA SER A 378 21.86 -30.33 -19.27
C SER A 378 22.33 -28.87 -19.40
N LYS A 379 22.41 -28.48 -20.67
CA LYS A 379 22.88 -27.22 -21.25
C LYS A 379 22.15 -25.98 -20.71
N PRO A 380 22.80 -24.79 -20.75
CA PRO A 380 22.11 -23.52 -20.58
C PRO A 380 21.13 -23.32 -21.75
N GLY A 381 19.83 -23.19 -21.45
CA GLY A 381 18.81 -22.96 -22.48
C GLY A 381 17.45 -23.65 -22.29
N ALA A 382 17.09 -24.11 -21.09
CA ALA A 382 15.71 -24.52 -20.84
C ALA A 382 14.77 -23.31 -21.03
N PRO A 383 13.67 -23.43 -21.78
CA PRO A 383 12.78 -22.31 -22.03
C PRO A 383 12.16 -21.86 -20.71
N PHE A 384 12.42 -20.60 -20.34
CA PHE A 384 11.66 -19.90 -19.31
C PHE A 384 10.16 -20.00 -19.61
N PRO A 385 9.27 -19.97 -18.60
CA PRO A 385 7.84 -19.86 -18.86
C PRO A 385 7.61 -18.68 -19.81
N PRO A 386 6.82 -18.85 -20.89
CA PRO A 386 6.84 -17.98 -22.08
C PRO A 386 6.38 -16.52 -21.87
N ASN A 387 6.16 -16.08 -20.63
CA ASN A 387 5.33 -14.92 -20.31
C ASN A 387 6.01 -13.85 -19.42
N GLY A 388 7.35 -13.77 -19.38
CA GLY A 388 8.06 -12.64 -18.77
C GLY A 388 7.94 -12.48 -17.25
N ARG A 389 7.39 -13.47 -16.54
CA ARG A 389 7.20 -13.44 -15.08
C ARG A 389 8.54 -13.62 -14.37
N LYS A 390 9.03 -12.59 -13.67
CA LYS A 390 10.29 -12.61 -12.91
C LYS A 390 10.05 -12.43 -11.43
N LEU A 391 10.44 -13.44 -10.66
CA LEU A 391 10.49 -13.48 -9.21
C LEU A 391 11.38 -12.35 -8.65
N VAL A 392 10.83 -11.54 -7.75
CA VAL A 392 11.60 -10.61 -6.91
C VAL A 392 11.44 -11.02 -5.46
N MET A 393 12.58 -11.24 -4.81
CA MET A 393 12.70 -11.55 -3.40
C MET A 393 13.40 -10.40 -2.69
N GLU A 394 13.03 -10.13 -1.44
CA GLU A 394 13.75 -9.18 -0.60
C GLU A 394 15.03 -9.82 -0.04
N HIS A 395 16.14 -9.08 -0.10
CA HIS A 395 17.51 -9.57 0.15
C HIS A 395 17.86 -9.70 1.65
N ALA A 396 16.98 -9.31 2.58
CA ALA A 396 17.37 -9.08 3.97
C ALA A 396 17.39 -10.33 4.87
N GLN A 397 16.68 -11.41 4.53
CA GLN A 397 16.58 -12.62 5.39
C GLN A 397 17.18 -13.89 4.78
N LEU A 398 17.52 -13.87 3.48
CA LEU A 398 18.09 -15.01 2.75
C LEU A 398 19.55 -15.34 3.12
N SER A 399 20.31 -14.38 3.63
CA SER A 399 21.73 -14.58 3.98
C SER A 399 21.95 -15.45 5.22
N ALA A 400 21.02 -15.42 6.18
CA ALA A 400 21.07 -16.26 7.38
C ALA A 400 20.75 -17.73 7.05
N PHE A 401 19.70 -17.98 6.26
CA PHE A 401 19.30 -19.33 5.82
C PHE A 401 20.32 -20.00 4.88
N LYS A 402 21.06 -19.21 4.09
CA LYS A 402 22.13 -19.73 3.21
C LYS A 402 23.24 -20.43 4.01
N HIS A 403 23.60 -19.92 5.18
CA HIS A 403 24.69 -20.48 5.99
C HIS A 403 24.28 -21.82 6.63
N ASP A 404 23.05 -21.92 7.13
CA ASP A 404 22.53 -23.14 7.76
C ASP A 404 22.28 -24.26 6.72
N ALA A 405 21.74 -23.92 5.56
CA ALA A 405 21.45 -24.90 4.50
C ALA A 405 22.71 -25.44 3.80
N GLU A 406 23.74 -24.62 3.57
CA GLU A 406 25.02 -25.09 3.00
C GLU A 406 25.77 -26.03 3.95
N THR A 407 25.52 -25.91 5.25
CA THR A 407 26.07 -26.79 6.29
C THR A 407 25.31 -28.12 6.31
N GLN A 408 23.98 -28.09 6.32
CA GLN A 408 23.13 -29.29 6.35
C GLN A 408 23.18 -30.11 5.03
N ALA A 409 23.29 -29.45 3.86
CA ALA A 409 23.41 -30.13 2.58
C ALA A 409 24.74 -30.88 2.40
N LYS A 410 25.81 -30.43 3.08
CA LYS A 410 27.10 -31.14 3.11
C LYS A 410 27.03 -32.39 3.99
N ASP A 411 26.27 -32.34 5.08
CA ASP A 411 26.12 -33.46 6.01
C ASP A 411 25.23 -34.58 5.42
N HIS A 412 24.15 -34.25 4.71
CA HIS A 412 23.30 -35.28 4.06
C HIS A 412 23.96 -35.93 2.83
N LYS A 413 24.84 -35.22 2.11
CA LYS A 413 25.62 -35.81 1.00
C LYS A 413 26.61 -36.88 1.48
N ALA A 414 27.00 -36.86 2.75
CA ALA A 414 27.85 -37.87 3.36
C ALA A 414 27.10 -39.18 3.70
N GLN A 415 25.75 -39.19 3.69
CA GLN A 415 24.92 -40.33 4.09
C GLN A 415 24.20 -41.06 2.92
N GLY A 416 24.48 -40.68 1.67
CA GLY A 416 24.26 -41.58 0.51
C GLY A 416 22.90 -41.53 -0.21
N HIS A 417 21.92 -40.71 0.19
CA HIS A 417 20.70 -40.49 -0.62
C HIS A 417 20.21 -39.04 -0.57
N PRO A 418 20.21 -38.30 -1.69
CA PRO A 418 19.47 -37.05 -1.76
C PRO A 418 17.98 -37.38 -1.89
N SER A 419 17.17 -37.06 -0.87
CA SER A 419 15.71 -37.10 -1.00
C SER A 419 15.26 -36.10 -2.07
N ALA A 420 14.17 -36.38 -2.78
CA ALA A 420 13.62 -35.45 -3.78
C ALA A 420 13.35 -34.04 -3.18
N THR A 421 13.04 -33.99 -1.89
CA THR A 421 12.84 -32.78 -1.07
C THR A 421 14.14 -31.98 -0.92
N SER A 422 15.28 -32.62 -0.66
CA SER A 422 16.58 -31.96 -0.54
C SER A 422 17.06 -31.29 -1.84
N LEU A 423 16.83 -31.95 -2.98
CA LEU A 423 17.15 -31.41 -4.32
C LEU A 423 16.24 -30.24 -4.70
N ARG A 424 14.97 -30.29 -4.30
CA ARG A 424 13.99 -29.22 -4.49
C ARG A 424 14.31 -27.99 -3.63
N LEU A 425 14.71 -28.18 -2.37
CA LEU A 425 15.13 -27.09 -1.48
C LEU A 425 16.40 -26.39 -2.01
N ALA A 426 17.41 -27.15 -2.42
CA ALA A 426 18.64 -26.60 -3.00
C ALA A 426 18.35 -25.77 -4.27
N SER A 427 17.41 -26.22 -5.11
CA SER A 427 17.00 -25.52 -6.33
C SER A 427 16.25 -24.20 -6.03
N LEU A 428 15.37 -24.20 -5.02
CA LEU A 428 14.66 -23.01 -4.56
C LEU A 428 15.62 -21.96 -3.97
N GLN A 429 16.62 -22.41 -3.20
CA GLN A 429 17.68 -21.57 -2.62
C GLN A 429 18.64 -21.01 -3.69
N GLU A 430 18.98 -21.79 -4.72
CA GLU A 430 19.80 -21.32 -5.85
C GLU A 430 19.06 -20.28 -6.69
N ALA A 431 17.75 -20.45 -6.90
CA ALA A 431 16.90 -19.45 -7.57
C ALA A 431 16.83 -18.14 -6.76
N ALA A 432 16.85 -18.22 -5.43
CA ALA A 432 16.82 -17.06 -4.54
C ALA A 432 18.11 -16.21 -4.54
N THR A 433 19.25 -16.80 -4.91
CA THR A 433 20.57 -16.15 -4.80
C THR A 433 21.06 -15.47 -6.09
N LYS A 434 20.36 -15.61 -7.23
CA LYS A 434 20.76 -15.07 -8.54
C LYS A 434 20.23 -13.66 -8.89
N VAL A 435 19.85 -12.84 -7.90
CA VAL A 435 19.32 -11.49 -8.14
C VAL A 435 20.45 -10.44 -8.20
N PRO A 436 20.55 -9.60 -9.26
CA PRO A 436 21.54 -8.52 -9.33
C PRO A 436 21.21 -7.36 -8.37
N PRO A 437 22.22 -6.66 -7.83
CA PRO A 437 22.07 -5.78 -6.65
C PRO A 437 21.34 -4.44 -6.87
N ARG A 438 20.75 -4.15 -8.03
CA ARG A 438 19.94 -2.94 -8.27
C ARG A 438 18.93 -3.18 -9.40
N LEU A 439 17.67 -3.43 -9.07
CA LEU A 439 16.55 -3.35 -10.00
C LEU A 439 15.65 -2.18 -9.58
N ARG A 440 15.25 -1.33 -10.54
CA ARG A 440 14.32 -0.22 -10.31
C ARG A 440 12.90 -0.79 -10.23
N GLU A 441 12.03 -0.21 -9.40
CA GLU A 441 10.62 -0.63 -9.22
C GLU A 441 9.81 -0.75 -10.54
N SER A 442 10.27 -0.11 -11.62
CA SER A 442 9.59 -0.13 -12.92
C SER A 442 9.77 -1.43 -13.74
N ASP A 443 10.69 -2.32 -13.36
CA ASP A 443 11.14 -3.42 -14.24
C ASP A 443 10.76 -4.82 -13.72
N VAL A 444 9.77 -4.93 -12.82
CA VAL A 444 9.44 -6.18 -12.14
C VAL A 444 8.06 -6.70 -12.57
N ASP A 445 8.03 -7.76 -13.38
CA ASP A 445 6.77 -8.26 -13.94
C ASP A 445 5.96 -9.21 -13.02
N VAL A 446 6.53 -9.82 -11.95
CA VAL A 446 5.75 -10.55 -10.91
C VAL A 446 6.49 -10.65 -9.56
N VAL A 447 6.00 -10.00 -8.50
CA VAL A 447 6.58 -10.15 -7.15
C VAL A 447 5.85 -11.22 -6.34
N PHE A 448 6.58 -12.21 -5.82
CA PHE A 448 6.06 -13.24 -4.91
C PHE A 448 6.55 -12.98 -3.48
N TYR A 449 5.62 -12.82 -2.55
CA TYR A 449 5.94 -12.54 -1.13
C TYR A 449 5.81 -13.76 -0.20
N CYS A 450 5.72 -14.99 -0.72
CA CYS A 450 5.54 -16.21 0.09
C CYS A 450 6.75 -17.15 0.14
N VAL A 451 7.90 -16.74 -0.40
CA VAL A 451 9.08 -17.60 -0.57
C VAL A 451 9.62 -18.11 0.77
N GLU A 452 9.67 -17.26 1.79
CA GLU A 452 10.17 -17.65 3.11
C GLU A 452 9.32 -18.76 3.75
N GLU A 453 7.99 -18.66 3.65
CA GLU A 453 7.08 -19.70 4.15
C GLU A 453 7.24 -21.03 3.41
N VAL A 454 7.39 -20.98 2.08
CA VAL A 454 7.64 -22.17 1.26
C VAL A 454 8.95 -22.86 1.68
N LEU A 455 10.01 -22.10 1.90
CA LEU A 455 11.30 -22.61 2.39
C LEU A 455 11.19 -23.18 3.80
N ASN A 456 10.49 -22.49 4.71
CA ASN A 456 10.32 -22.93 6.10
C ASN A 456 9.52 -24.23 6.22
N VAL A 457 8.52 -24.45 5.37
CA VAL A 457 7.79 -25.73 5.33
C VAL A 457 8.70 -26.84 4.80
N ALA A 458 9.42 -26.59 3.70
CA ALA A 458 10.35 -27.56 3.13
C ALA A 458 11.47 -27.96 4.12
N GLN A 459 11.96 -27.01 4.94
CA GLN A 459 12.96 -27.28 5.97
C GLN A 459 12.40 -28.12 7.13
N ARG A 460 11.19 -27.83 7.61
CA ARG A 460 10.56 -28.60 8.69
C ARG A 460 10.34 -30.07 8.32
N GLU A 461 10.02 -30.35 7.06
CA GLU A 461 9.88 -31.73 6.56
C GLU A 461 11.24 -32.46 6.51
N LEU A 462 12.32 -31.78 6.13
CA LEU A 462 13.68 -32.38 6.20
C LEU A 462 14.09 -32.72 7.63
N GLU A 463 13.70 -31.90 8.60
CA GLU A 463 13.94 -32.14 10.02
C GLU A 463 13.03 -33.25 10.59
N GLY A 464 11.85 -33.47 9.98
CA GLY A 464 10.87 -34.49 10.37
C GLY A 464 11.10 -35.89 9.78
N ASP A 465 11.86 -36.01 8.68
CA ASP A 465 12.26 -37.30 8.07
C ASP A 465 13.53 -37.91 8.72
N ALA A 466 14.04 -37.32 9.81
CA ALA A 466 15.25 -37.77 10.53
C ALA A 466 14.96 -38.67 11.75
N THR A 467 13.83 -39.39 11.80
CA THR A 467 13.51 -40.37 12.85
C THR A 467 13.62 -41.82 12.41
#